data_AF-A0AAU3G8D2-F1
#
_entry.id   AF-A0AAU3G8D2-F1
#
_cell.length_a   1.000
_cell.length_b   1.000
_cell.length_c   1.000
_cell.angle_alpha   90.00
_cell.angle_beta   90.00
_cell.angle_gamma   90.00
#
_symmetry.space_group_name_H-M   'P 1'
#
loop_
_entity.id
_entity.type
_entity.pdbx_description
1 polymer ?
#
loop_
_entity_poly.entity_id
_entity_poly.type
_entity_poly.pdbx_seq_one_letter_code
_entity_poly.pdbx_strand_id
1 'polypeptide(L)'
;MPAELASTLRVLQKCTLPLAAMADPIVARGVSDALGLTLDQRAAAADTSARRRRGLNTALEYGVDLGELKQIRSNGSNRKRSPKMMP
;
A
#
# COMPACT_ATOMS: atom_id res chain seq x y z
N MET A 1 12.34 11.95 -19.54
CA MET A 1 11.81 12.53 -18.28
C MET A 1 12.47 13.87 -18.05
N PRO A 2 11.73 14.91 -17.64
CA PRO A 2 12.30 16.22 -17.32
C PRO A 2 13.42 16.11 -16.27
N ALA A 3 14.51 16.86 -16.45
CA ALA A 3 15.71 16.75 -15.62
C ALA A 3 15.44 17.12 -14.15
N GLU A 4 14.50 18.04 -13.93
CA GLU A 4 14.07 18.53 -12.64
C GLU A 4 13.41 17.43 -11.81
N LEU A 5 12.64 16.53 -12.46
CA LEU A 5 11.94 15.43 -11.81
C LEU A 5 12.86 14.25 -11.48
N ALA A 6 13.97 14.09 -12.20
CA ALA A 6 14.89 12.97 -12.00
C ALA A 6 15.49 12.96 -10.58
N SER A 7 15.83 14.14 -10.05
CA SER A 7 16.38 14.28 -8.70
C SER A 7 15.35 13.88 -7.62
N THR A 8 14.12 14.38 -7.73
CA THR A 8 13.01 14.08 -6.83
C THR A 8 12.63 12.60 -6.86
N LEU A 9 12.53 12.01 -8.06
CA LEU A 9 12.24 10.59 -8.22
C LEU A 9 13.31 9.71 -7.58
N ARG A 10 14.58 10.10 -7.70
CA ARG A 10 15.69 9.35 -7.09
C ARG A 10 15.64 9.37 -5.56
N VAL A 11 15.26 10.49 -4.96
CA VAL A 11 15.08 10.58 -3.50
C VAL A 11 13.87 9.75 -3.07
N LEU A 12 12.75 9.88 -3.79
CA LEU A 12 11.55 9.09 -3.51
C LEU A 12 11.87 7.60 -3.56
N GLN A 13 12.50 7.09 -4.62
CA GLN A 13 12.88 5.69 -4.75
C GLN A 13 13.76 5.19 -3.59
N LYS A 14 14.61 6.04 -3.01
CA LYS A 14 15.43 5.68 -1.84
C LYS A 14 14.64 5.64 -0.54
N CYS A 15 13.60 6.46 -0.43
CA CYS A 15 12.82 6.62 0.81
C CYS A 15 11.50 5.84 0.79
N THR A 16 11.10 5.28 -0.34
CA THR A 16 9.85 4.52 -0.49
C THR A 16 10.13 3.03 -0.68
N LEU A 17 9.26 2.20 -0.13
CA LEU A 17 9.24 0.78 -0.42
C LEU A 17 8.50 0.52 -1.75
N PRO A 18 9.07 -0.26 -2.69
CA PRO A 18 8.35 -0.70 -3.88
C PRO A 18 7.13 -1.56 -3.52
N LEU A 19 6.01 -1.36 -4.20
CA LEU A 19 4.78 -2.09 -3.93
C LEU A 19 4.97 -3.61 -4.11
N ALA A 20 5.74 -4.03 -5.12
CA ALA A 20 6.08 -5.44 -5.35
C ALA A 20 6.80 -6.11 -4.17
N ALA A 21 7.52 -5.35 -3.33
CA ALA A 21 8.18 -5.90 -2.14
C ALA A 21 7.17 -6.38 -1.09
N MET A 22 5.92 -5.92 -1.15
CA MET A 22 4.83 -6.39 -0.29
C MET A 22 4.41 -7.85 -0.58
N ALA A 23 4.93 -8.47 -1.65
CA ALA A 23 4.78 -9.91 -1.88
C ALA A 23 5.55 -10.75 -0.85
N ASP A 24 6.60 -10.19 -0.22
CA ASP A 24 7.29 -10.83 0.89
C ASP A 24 6.50 -10.66 2.19
N PRO A 25 6.07 -11.74 2.86
CA PRO A 25 5.31 -11.67 4.10
C PRO A 25 6.07 -10.98 5.24
N ILE A 26 7.40 -11.04 5.29
CA ILE A 26 8.21 -10.37 6.32
C ILE A 26 8.13 -8.86 6.13
N VAL A 27 8.28 -8.39 4.89
CA VAL A 27 8.16 -6.98 4.53
C VAL A 27 6.74 -6.48 4.82
N ALA A 28 5.72 -7.23 4.39
CA ALA A 28 4.32 -6.87 4.62
C ALA A 28 3.99 -6.77 6.12
N ARG A 29 4.54 -7.67 6.94
CA ARG A 29 4.37 -7.62 8.39
C ARG A 29 5.05 -6.40 9.00
N GLY A 30 6.30 -6.12 8.64
CA GLY A 30 7.04 -4.96 9.12
C GLY A 30 6.35 -3.63 8.77
N VAL A 31 5.81 -3.51 7.56
CA VAL A 31 4.99 -2.34 7.16
C VAL A 31 3.73 -2.24 8.02
N SER A 32 3.02 -3.35 8.24
CA SER A 32 1.81 -3.37 9.06
C SER A 32 2.07 -2.93 10.50
N ASP A 33 3.18 -3.38 11.08
CA ASP A 33 3.60 -3.00 12.43
C ASP A 33 3.99 -1.51 12.46
N ALA A 34 4.74 -1.02 11.47
CA ALA A 34 5.14 0.38 11.36
C ALA A 34 3.94 1.35 11.19
N LEU A 35 2.89 0.93 10.47
CA LEU A 35 1.67 1.74 10.33
C LEU A 35 0.93 1.96 11.66
N GLY A 36 1.13 1.05 12.62
CA GLY A 36 0.63 1.17 13.99
C GLY A 36 1.38 2.17 14.86
N LEU A 37 2.49 2.73 14.36
CA LEU A 37 3.32 3.68 15.10
C LEU A 37 3.22 5.11 14.54
N THR A 38 3.46 6.11 15.38
CA THR A 38 3.68 7.50 14.99
C THR A 38 5.13 7.70 14.53
N LEU A 39 5.46 8.87 13.99
CA LEU A 39 6.84 9.22 13.62
C LEU A 39 7.77 9.20 14.84
N ASP A 40 7.24 9.51 16.03
CA ASP A 40 7.95 9.45 17.31
C ASP A 40 8.00 8.03 17.92
N GLN A 41 7.70 6.99 17.15
CA GLN A 41 7.71 5.59 17.59
C GLN A 41 6.73 5.25 18.72
N ARG A 42 5.64 6.02 18.88
CA ARG A 42 4.56 5.71 19.83
C ARG A 42 3.41 5.01 19.14
N ALA A 43 2.57 4.31 19.90
CA ALA A 43 1.33 3.74 19.35
C ALA A 43 0.46 4.84 18.74
N ALA A 44 0.07 4.67 17.47
CA ALA A 44 -0.88 5.54 16.82
C ALA A 44 -2.30 5.25 17.34
N ALA A 45 -3.16 6.28 17.34
CA ALA A 45 -4.56 6.11 17.70
C ALA A 45 -5.24 5.05 16.82
N ALA A 46 -6.18 4.30 17.39
CA ALA A 46 -6.84 3.19 16.71
C ALA A 46 -7.44 3.60 15.35
N ASP A 47 -8.08 4.78 15.28
CA ASP A 47 -8.65 5.28 14.03
C ASP A 47 -7.58 5.67 13.00
N THR A 48 -6.46 6.25 13.45
CA THR A 48 -5.31 6.54 12.58
C THR A 48 -4.72 5.28 11.98
N SER A 49 -4.49 4.25 12.80
CA SER A 49 -3.98 2.94 12.37
C SER A 49 -4.97 2.24 11.43
N ALA A 50 -6.28 2.35 11.68
CA ALA A 50 -7.30 1.81 10.79
C ALA A 50 -7.34 2.54 9.43
N ARG A 51 -7.26 3.87 9.42
CA ARG A 51 -7.22 4.68 8.20
C ARG A 51 -6.01 4.37 7.34
N ARG A 52 -4.83 4.24 7.94
CA ARG A 52 -3.59 3.86 7.25
C ARG A 52 -3.68 2.47 6.61
N ARG A 53 -4.18 1.48 7.35
CA ARG A 53 -4.41 0.12 6.82
C ARG A 53 -5.38 0.10 5.64
N ARG A 54 -6.45 0.91 5.69
CA ARG A 54 -7.37 1.05 4.54
C ARG A 54 -6.64 1.58 3.30
N GLY A 55 -5.83 2.62 3.45
CA GLY A 55 -5.02 3.17 2.36
C GLY A 55 -4.04 2.15 1.78
N LEU A 56 -3.35 1.39 2.65
CA LEU A 56 -2.46 0.31 2.23
C LEU A 56 -3.21 -0.77 1.44
N ASN A 57 -4.36 -1.23 1.93
CA ASN A 57 -5.15 -2.23 1.24
C ASN A 57 -5.60 -1.76 -0.15
N THR A 58 -6.01 -0.49 -0.29
CA THR A 58 -6.34 0.09 -1.60
C THR A 58 -5.14 0.08 -2.55
N ALA A 59 -3.93 0.39 -2.06
CA ALA A 59 -2.73 0.32 -2.88
C ALA A 59 -2.39 -1.12 -3.30
N LEU A 60 -2.54 -2.10 -2.39
CA LEU A 60 -2.33 -3.51 -2.70
C LEU A 60 -3.34 -4.04 -3.72
N GLU A 61 -4.63 -3.69 -3.57
CA GLU A 61 -5.66 -4.01 -4.57
C GLU A 61 -5.29 -3.46 -5.95
N TYR A 62 -4.80 -2.22 -6.01
CA TYR A 62 -4.35 -1.61 -7.24
C TYR A 62 -3.13 -2.33 -7.85
N GLY A 63 -2.17 -2.74 -7.03
CA GLY A 63 -1.02 -3.55 -7.48
C GLY A 63 -1.42 -4.92 -8.05
N VAL A 64 -2.51 -5.52 -7.53
CA VAL A 64 -3.10 -6.74 -8.10
C VAL A 64 -3.77 -6.44 -9.45
N ASP A 65 -4.53 -5.34 -9.55
CA ASP A 65 -5.18 -4.93 -10.81
C ASP A 65 -4.14 -4.66 -11.93
N LEU A 66 -2.94 -4.19 -11.57
CA LEU A 66 -1.80 -4.02 -12.48
C LEU A 66 -1.02 -5.32 -12.78
N GLY A 67 -1.30 -6.41 -12.07
CA GLY A 67 -0.58 -7.68 -12.18
C GLY A 67 0.80 -7.71 -11.51
N GLU A 68 1.18 -6.66 -10.78
CA GLU A 68 2.45 -6.59 -10.04
C GLU A 68 2.44 -7.46 -8.77
N LEU A 69 1.25 -7.67 -8.20
CA LEU A 69 1.02 -8.52 -7.04
C LEU A 69 0.03 -9.63 -7.35
N LYS A 70 0.25 -10.81 -6.75
CA LYS A 70 -0.77 -11.87 -6.76
C LYS A 70 -1.83 -11.54 -5.74
N GLN A 71 -3.09 -11.90 -6.04
CA GLN A 71 -4.20 -11.66 -5.13
C GLN A 71 -3.95 -12.35 -3.77
N ILE A 72 -3.76 -11.54 -2.74
CA ILE A 72 -3.78 -12.01 -1.35
C ILE A 72 -5.23 -11.88 -0.88
N ARG A 73 -5.83 -12.97 -0.39
CA ARG A 73 -7.18 -12.91 0.20
C ARG A 73 -7.15 -12.06 1.47
N SER A 74 -7.43 -10.76 1.35
CA SER A 74 -7.69 -9.92 2.51
C SER A 74 -9.07 -10.26 3.07
N ASN A 75 -9.13 -10.80 4.28
CA ASN A 75 -10.40 -11.06 4.96
C ASN A 75 -11.07 -9.72 5.28
N GLY A 76 -12.07 -9.32 4.48
CA GLY A 76 -12.79 -8.05 4.67
C GLY A 76 -13.50 -7.44 3.46
N SER A 77 -13.47 -8.06 2.28
CA SER A 77 -14.13 -7.49 1.09
C SER A 77 -15.39 -8.27 0.70
N ASN A 78 -16.50 -8.04 1.42
CA ASN A 78 -17.82 -8.17 0.81
C ASN A 78 -18.11 -6.88 0.01
N ARG A 79 -17.34 -6.64 -1.06
CA ARG A 79 -17.66 -5.62 -2.06
C ARG A 79 -18.10 -6.35 -3.30
N LYS A 80 -19.42 -6.41 -3.51
CA LYS A 80 -20.02 -6.79 -4.79
C LYS A 80 -19.47 -5.84 -5.85
N ARG A 81 -18.43 -6.24 -6.59
CA ARG A 81 -18.03 -5.58 -7.83
C ARG A 81 -19.04 -6.04 -8.89
N SER A 82 -20.10 -5.26 -9.11
CA SER A 82 -20.94 -5.43 -10.29
C SER A 82 -20.13 -5.02 -11.54
N PRO A 83 -20.22 -5.77 -12.66
CA PRO A 83 -19.53 -5.38 -13.89
C PRO A 83 -20.06 -4.03 -14.37
N LYS A 84 -19.18 -3.07 -14.60
CA LYS A 84 -19.53 -1.83 -15.28
C LYS A 84 -19.68 -2.16 -16.78
N MET A 85 -20.92 -2.38 -17.22
CA MET A 85 -21.25 -2.41 -18.64
C MET A 85 -20.85 -1.05 -19.24
N MET A 86 -19.95 -1.06 -20.22
CA MET A 86 -19.73 0.09 -21.09
C MET A 86 -20.66 -0.06 -22.32
N PRO A 87 -21.28 1.03 -22.80
CA PRO A 87 -22.07 1.03 -24.02
C PRO A 87 -21.19 0.86 -25.27
#